data_AF-A0A3E0NV54-F1
#
_entry.id   AF-A0A3E0NV54-F1
#
_cell.length_a   1.000
_cell.length_b   1.000
_cell.length_c   1.000
_cell.angle_alpha   90.00
_cell.angle_beta   90.00
_cell.angle_gamma   90.00
#
_symmetry.space_group_name_H-M   'P 1'
#
loop_
_entity.id
_entity.type
_entity.pdbx_description
1 polymer ?
#
loop_
_entity_poly.entity_id
_entity_poly.type
_entity_poly.pdbx_seq_one_letter_code
_entity_poly.pdbx_strand_id
1 'polypeptide(L)'
;MYELTATAQQTHHGTHRPPTVTLGGTRHVFHADLAEQSLADLLARIDRHRLSGVLEAEQDGVRKQLHLRDGYVLFASSSDRRDSLGAHLVRRRVLTREAIERLRDLPDFKQKRLGTMLMEQQLLLPNQIRTLVQQQVANIAWSLFSWESGAVSFELGELRDDQPIRIQIPLKHMVLKGNRRAPAVDRMLASLGGKEARYAQVHDSEAIIDAALDETEYALFLSIDGQRDVGELIQEPPLEPDDNVRLLHALRAIGLILPVGG
;
A
#
# COMPACT_ATOMS: atom_id res chain seq x y z
N MET A 1 -22.97 48.93 7.31
CA MET A 1 -22.47 49.34 5.99
C MET A 1 -21.51 48.28 5.50
N TYR A 2 -22.02 47.32 4.74
CA TYR A 2 -21.47 46.70 3.52
C TYR A 2 -22.37 45.50 3.20
N GLU A 3 -23.04 45.59 2.05
CA GLU A 3 -24.04 44.65 1.54
C GLU A 3 -23.39 43.34 1.07
N LEU A 4 -24.03 42.21 1.36
CA LEU A 4 -23.74 40.92 0.76
C LEU A 4 -24.77 40.66 -0.35
N THR A 5 -24.39 40.99 -1.59
CA THR A 5 -25.05 40.49 -2.80
C THR A 5 -24.19 39.35 -3.37
N ALA A 6 -24.65 38.12 -3.20
CA ALA A 6 -24.08 36.95 -3.88
C ALA A 6 -25.08 36.46 -4.93
N THR A 7 -24.81 36.85 -6.17
CA THR A 7 -25.51 36.42 -7.38
C THR A 7 -25.25 34.94 -7.62
N ALA A 8 -26.31 34.17 -7.84
CA ALA A 8 -26.23 32.79 -8.28
C ALA A 8 -25.65 32.71 -9.69
N GLN A 9 -24.59 31.92 -9.87
CA GLN A 9 -24.22 31.38 -11.17
C GLN A 9 -24.01 29.86 -11.05
N GLN A 10 -24.94 29.14 -11.67
CA GLN A 10 -24.84 27.74 -12.00
C GLN A 10 -23.69 27.53 -13.00
N THR A 11 -22.78 26.60 -12.69
CA THR A 11 -22.05 25.85 -13.72
C THR A 11 -21.96 24.38 -13.33
N HIS A 12 -22.74 23.58 -14.06
CA HIS A 12 -22.62 22.13 -14.16
C HIS A 12 -21.32 21.76 -14.88
N HIS A 13 -20.44 20.96 -14.26
CA HIS A 13 -19.62 19.92 -14.92
C HIS A 13 -18.72 19.20 -13.89
N GLY A 14 -19.11 18.00 -13.46
CA GLY A 14 -18.33 17.17 -12.55
C GLY A 14 -17.69 15.99 -13.28
N THR A 15 -16.44 16.15 -13.74
CA THR A 15 -15.51 15.04 -13.91
C THR A 15 -15.06 14.63 -12.51
N HIS A 16 -15.29 13.38 -12.12
CA HIS A 16 -14.91 12.86 -10.80
C HIS A 16 -13.38 12.80 -10.67
N ARG A 17 -12.82 13.91 -10.17
CA ARG A 17 -11.50 13.98 -9.55
C ARG A 17 -11.58 13.21 -8.23
N PRO A 18 -10.55 12.44 -7.81
CA PRO A 18 -10.49 11.92 -6.45
C PRO A 18 -10.65 13.09 -5.45
N PRO A 19 -11.30 12.88 -4.29
CA PRO A 19 -11.54 13.95 -3.33
C PRO A 19 -10.21 14.63 -2.98
N THR A 20 -10.09 15.90 -3.35
CA THR A 20 -8.96 16.73 -2.93
C THR A 20 -9.18 17.05 -1.46
N VAL A 21 -8.38 16.44 -0.60
CA VAL A 21 -8.38 16.73 0.84
C VAL A 21 -7.68 18.07 1.03
N THR A 22 -8.44 19.14 1.22
CA THR A 22 -7.93 20.44 1.65
C THR A 22 -8.00 20.48 3.17
N LEU A 23 -6.86 20.28 3.84
CA LEU A 23 -6.73 20.50 5.28
C LEU A 23 -5.91 21.79 5.50
N GLY A 24 -6.47 22.71 6.29
CA GLY A 24 -5.83 23.94 6.72
C GLY A 24 -5.13 23.74 8.07
N GLY A 25 -3.92 24.26 8.20
CA GLY A 25 -3.04 24.13 9.37
C GLY A 25 -1.67 23.62 8.94
N THR A 26 -0.60 24.20 9.50
CA THR A 26 0.81 24.04 9.08
C THR A 26 1.15 22.60 8.70
N ARG A 27 1.26 22.36 7.39
CA ARG A 27 1.40 21.05 6.76
C ARG A 27 2.82 20.52 6.98
N HIS A 28 3.01 19.59 7.89
CA HIS A 28 4.23 18.77 7.92
C HIS A 28 4.11 17.73 6.82
N VAL A 29 4.59 18.08 5.62
CA VAL A 29 4.59 17.20 4.46
C VAL A 29 6.01 16.77 4.17
N PHE A 30 6.27 15.48 4.34
CA PHE A 30 7.52 14.86 3.91
C PHE A 30 7.42 14.52 2.43
N HIS A 31 8.49 14.75 1.67
CA HIS A 31 8.59 14.40 0.25
C HIS A 31 9.77 13.45 0.03
N ALA A 32 9.62 12.51 -0.90
CA ALA A 32 10.66 11.57 -1.33
C ALA A 32 10.45 11.14 -2.77
N ASP A 33 11.44 10.43 -3.34
CA ASP A 33 11.29 9.66 -4.58
C ASP A 33 11.53 8.17 -4.29
N LEU A 34 10.71 7.30 -4.88
CA LEU A 34 10.90 5.84 -4.77
C LEU A 34 12.21 5.35 -5.40
N ALA A 35 12.81 6.14 -6.29
CA ALA A 35 14.13 5.90 -6.85
C ALA A 35 15.26 6.06 -5.81
N GLU A 36 15.02 6.87 -4.77
CA GLU A 36 16.01 7.18 -3.72
C GLU A 36 15.73 6.41 -2.43
N GLN A 37 14.45 6.26 -2.06
CA GLN A 37 14.02 5.57 -0.85
C GLN A 37 12.94 4.56 -1.18
N SER A 38 13.16 3.30 -0.83
CA SER A 38 12.18 2.25 -1.09
C SER A 38 10.87 2.51 -0.33
N LEU A 39 9.74 2.08 -0.91
CA LEU A 39 8.45 2.15 -0.21
C LEU A 39 8.51 1.39 1.14
N ALA A 40 9.25 0.30 1.21
CA ALA A 40 9.45 -0.47 2.43
C ALA A 40 10.09 0.39 3.54
N ASP A 41 11.15 1.13 3.23
CA ASP A 41 11.82 2.01 4.19
C ASP A 41 10.91 3.17 4.63
N LEU A 42 10.15 3.74 3.69
CA LEU A 42 9.19 4.81 3.99
C LEU A 42 8.10 4.34 4.94
N LEU A 43 7.47 3.20 4.66
CA LEU A 43 6.42 2.62 5.51
C LEU A 43 6.97 2.17 6.87
N ALA A 44 8.18 1.60 6.91
CA ALA A 44 8.84 1.24 8.16
C ALA A 44 9.15 2.46 9.04
N ARG A 45 9.58 3.58 8.44
CA ARG A 45 9.77 4.84 9.17
C ARG A 45 8.45 5.37 9.73
N ILE A 46 7.38 5.32 8.94
CA ILE A 46 6.03 5.70 9.38
C ILE A 46 5.57 4.83 10.56
N ASP A 47 5.75 3.51 10.47
CA ASP A 47 5.37 2.58 11.54
C ASP A 47 6.20 2.79 12.81
N ARG A 48 7.52 2.93 12.70
CA ARG A 48 8.43 3.14 13.84
C ARG A 48 8.07 4.38 14.66
N HIS A 49 7.63 5.45 13.98
CA HIS A 49 7.21 6.68 14.63
C HIS A 49 5.70 6.74 14.89
N ARG A 50 4.96 5.65 14.63
CA ARG A 50 3.50 5.53 14.77
C ARG A 50 2.75 6.71 14.13
N LEU A 51 3.20 7.15 12.96
CA LEU A 51 2.63 8.31 12.28
C LEU A 51 1.31 7.93 11.61
N SER A 52 0.32 8.81 11.75
CA SER A 52 -0.97 8.73 11.06
C SER A 52 -1.05 9.81 9.98
N GLY A 53 -1.62 9.47 8.83
CA GLY A 53 -1.67 10.38 7.70
C GLY A 53 -1.98 9.72 6.37
N VAL A 54 -1.76 10.45 5.29
CA VAL A 54 -1.95 9.97 3.91
C VAL A 54 -0.62 9.98 3.18
N LEU A 55 -0.19 8.81 2.71
CA LEU A 55 0.91 8.68 1.76
C LEU A 55 0.32 8.76 0.35
N GLU A 56 0.73 9.73 -0.45
CA GLU A 56 0.39 9.84 -1.87
C GLU A 56 1.63 9.57 -2.70
N ALA A 57 1.51 8.70 -3.69
CA ALA A 57 2.56 8.38 -4.65
C ALA A 57 2.07 8.64 -6.08
N GLU A 58 2.91 9.24 -6.91
CA GLU A 58 2.61 9.55 -8.31
C GLU A 58 3.74 9.07 -9.24
N GLN A 59 3.38 8.27 -10.25
CA GLN A 59 4.28 7.78 -11.30
C GLN A 59 3.52 7.79 -12.64
N ASP A 60 4.09 8.42 -13.67
CA ASP A 60 3.54 8.47 -15.03
C ASP A 60 2.06 8.90 -15.12
N GLY A 61 1.66 9.86 -14.27
CA GLY A 61 0.28 10.37 -14.18
C GLY A 61 -0.71 9.43 -13.47
N VAL A 62 -0.26 8.25 -13.01
CA VAL A 62 -1.00 7.39 -12.09
C VAL A 62 -0.70 7.85 -10.67
N ARG A 63 -1.75 7.99 -9.88
CA ARG A 63 -1.70 8.40 -8.47
C ARG A 63 -2.28 7.30 -7.60
N LYS A 64 -1.59 6.95 -6.52
CA LYS A 64 -2.06 6.03 -5.50
C LYS A 64 -1.96 6.68 -4.13
N GLN A 65 -2.92 6.39 -3.25
CA GLN A 65 -2.91 6.88 -1.88
C GLN A 65 -3.04 5.72 -0.89
N LEU A 66 -2.31 5.79 0.22
CA LEU A 66 -2.46 4.92 1.39
C LEU A 66 -2.87 5.76 2.58
N HIS A 67 -3.95 5.36 3.24
CA HIS A 67 -4.44 5.98 4.47
C HIS A 67 -3.92 5.16 5.64
N LEU A 68 -3.04 5.74 6.43
CA LEU A 68 -2.29 5.08 7.49
C LEU A 68 -2.72 5.59 8.86
N ARG A 69 -2.95 4.68 9.81
CA ARG A 69 -3.26 5.03 11.20
C ARG A 69 -2.67 3.98 12.14
N ASP A 70 -1.96 4.44 13.16
CA ASP A 70 -1.49 3.60 14.29
C ASP A 70 -0.80 2.28 13.86
N GLY A 71 0.01 2.31 12.80
CA GLY A 71 0.71 1.12 12.31
C GLY A 71 -0.09 0.25 11.33
N TYR A 72 -1.26 0.71 10.87
CA TYR A 72 -2.11 -0.02 9.93
C TYR A 72 -2.40 0.78 8.65
N VAL A 73 -2.48 0.06 7.52
CA VAL A 73 -3.16 0.54 6.33
C VAL A 73 -4.66 0.36 6.52
N LEU A 74 -5.41 1.46 6.51
CA LEU A 74 -6.86 1.47 6.67
C LEU A 74 -7.60 1.50 5.33
N PHE A 75 -7.01 2.17 4.34
CA PHE A 75 -7.59 2.32 3.01
C PHE A 75 -6.51 2.60 1.97
N ALA A 76 -6.82 2.31 0.71
CA ALA A 76 -5.98 2.63 -0.43
C ALA A 76 -6.83 2.98 -1.64
N SER A 77 -6.37 3.94 -2.44
CA SER A 77 -7.02 4.40 -3.66
C SER A 77 -6.02 4.48 -4.80
N SER A 78 -6.52 4.41 -6.04
CA SER A 78 -5.70 4.46 -7.25
C SER A 78 -6.47 5.16 -8.37
N SER A 79 -5.80 6.02 -9.13
CA SER A 79 -6.33 6.59 -10.37
C SER A 79 -6.19 5.63 -11.56
N ASP A 80 -5.46 4.53 -11.42
CA ASP A 80 -5.34 3.52 -12.46
C ASP A 80 -6.67 2.77 -12.65
N ARG A 81 -7.21 2.81 -13.87
CA ARG A 81 -8.46 2.10 -14.21
C ARG A 81 -8.34 0.59 -14.02
N ARG A 82 -7.14 0.02 -14.14
CA ARG A 82 -6.87 -1.41 -13.88
C ARG A 82 -7.08 -1.76 -12.42
N ASP A 83 -6.95 -0.80 -11.51
CA ASP A 83 -7.15 -1.00 -10.08
C ASP A 83 -8.62 -0.82 -9.66
N SER A 84 -9.50 -0.37 -10.56
CA SER A 84 -10.92 -0.16 -10.26
C SER A 84 -11.65 -1.43 -9.83
N LEU A 85 -12.72 -1.28 -9.04
CA LEU A 85 -13.54 -2.41 -8.58
C LEU A 85 -14.07 -3.22 -9.76
N GLY A 86 -14.55 -2.58 -10.82
CA GLY A 86 -15.02 -3.26 -12.02
C GLY A 86 -13.94 -4.11 -12.68
N ALA A 87 -12.72 -3.56 -12.84
CA ALA A 87 -11.60 -4.32 -13.39
C ALA A 87 -11.18 -5.48 -12.47
N HIS A 88 -11.23 -5.28 -11.15
CA HIS A 88 -10.97 -6.31 -10.16
C HIS A 88 -11.97 -7.48 -10.26
N LEU A 89 -13.28 -7.18 -10.35
CA LEU A 89 -14.34 -8.18 -10.49
C LEU A 89 -14.20 -9.03 -11.74
N VAL A 90 -13.87 -8.41 -12.87
CA VAL A 90 -13.63 -9.11 -14.15
C VAL A 90 -12.40 -10.01 -14.06
N ARG A 91 -11.29 -9.49 -13.52
CA ARG A 91 -10.04 -10.27 -13.36
C ARG A 91 -10.26 -11.50 -12.49
N ARG A 92 -11.08 -11.39 -11.45
CA ARG A 92 -11.44 -12.48 -10.52
C ARG A 92 -12.52 -13.41 -11.08
N ARG A 93 -13.01 -13.17 -12.30
CA ARG A 93 -14.12 -13.91 -12.94
C ARG A 93 -15.41 -13.91 -12.11
N VAL A 94 -15.60 -12.90 -11.25
CA VAL A 94 -16.83 -12.74 -10.45
C VAL A 94 -17.95 -12.20 -11.33
N LEU A 95 -17.62 -11.30 -12.26
CA LEU A 95 -18.54 -10.77 -13.27
C LEU A 95 -17.84 -10.73 -14.63
N THR A 96 -18.63 -10.76 -15.70
CA THR A 96 -18.10 -10.57 -17.05
C THR A 96 -17.90 -9.09 -17.37
N ARG A 97 -17.12 -8.81 -18.42
CA ARG A 97 -16.92 -7.44 -18.89
C ARG A 97 -18.24 -6.81 -19.33
N GLU A 98 -19.06 -7.59 -20.03
CA GLU A 98 -20.36 -7.17 -20.55
C GLU A 98 -21.32 -6.82 -19.40
N ALA A 99 -21.27 -7.55 -18.29
CA ALA A 99 -22.08 -7.23 -17.10
C ALA A 99 -21.69 -5.86 -16.49
N ILE A 100 -20.40 -5.55 -16.43
CA ILE A 100 -19.92 -4.23 -15.97
C ILE A 100 -20.30 -3.13 -16.96
N GLU A 101 -20.25 -3.39 -18.26
CA GLU A 101 -20.63 -2.43 -19.30
C GLU A 101 -22.11 -2.09 -19.25
N ARG A 102 -22.99 -3.08 -19.07
CA ARG A 102 -24.44 -2.82 -18.87
C ARG A 102 -24.73 -1.90 -17.69
N LEU A 103 -23.95 -1.99 -16.60
CA LEU A 103 -24.08 -1.07 -15.47
C LEU A 103 -23.65 0.35 -15.81
N ARG A 104 -22.68 0.52 -16.73
CA ARG A 104 -22.21 1.84 -17.19
C ARG A 104 -23.23 2.58 -18.03
N ASP A 105 -24.09 1.83 -18.71
CA ASP A 105 -25.15 2.39 -19.56
C ASP A 105 -26.36 2.88 -18.74
N LEU A 106 -26.39 2.60 -17.43
CA LEU A 106 -27.44 3.09 -16.55
C LEU A 106 -27.33 4.61 -16.35
N PRO A 107 -28.46 5.36 -16.36
CA PRO A 107 -28.45 6.83 -16.28
C PRO A 107 -27.78 7.40 -15.02
N ASP A 108 -27.80 6.65 -13.92
CA ASP A 108 -27.28 7.03 -12.61
C ASP A 108 -25.84 6.57 -12.37
N PHE A 109 -25.18 5.94 -13.34
CA PHE A 109 -23.83 5.38 -13.19
C PHE A 109 -22.80 6.40 -12.70
N LYS A 110 -22.90 7.66 -13.14
CA LYS A 110 -21.98 8.73 -12.72
C LYS A 110 -22.25 9.26 -11.31
N GLN A 111 -23.42 8.97 -10.75
CA GLN A 111 -23.90 9.51 -9.47
C GLN A 111 -23.79 8.49 -8.35
N LYS A 112 -23.74 7.19 -8.68
CA LYS A 112 -23.69 6.09 -7.72
C LYS A 112 -22.33 5.39 -7.71
N ARG A 113 -21.94 4.87 -6.54
CA ARG A 113 -20.79 3.97 -6.43
C ARG A 113 -21.12 2.64 -7.10
N LEU A 114 -20.19 2.08 -7.86
CA LEU A 114 -20.36 0.79 -8.54
C LEU A 114 -20.82 -0.32 -7.59
N GLY A 115 -20.27 -0.37 -6.36
CA GLY A 115 -20.71 -1.33 -5.34
C GLY A 115 -22.21 -1.22 -4.99
N THR A 116 -22.73 0.01 -4.89
CA THR A 116 -24.16 0.25 -4.64
C THR A 116 -25.02 -0.28 -5.79
N MET A 117 -24.61 0.02 -7.03
CA MET A 117 -25.34 -0.44 -8.22
C MET A 117 -25.35 -1.97 -8.34
N LEU A 118 -24.25 -2.63 -7.99
CA LEU A 118 -24.16 -4.09 -7.97
C LEU A 118 -25.14 -4.74 -6.98
N MET A 119 -25.41 -4.08 -5.84
CA MET A 119 -26.44 -4.54 -4.89
C MET A 119 -27.85 -4.31 -5.41
N GLU A 120 -28.12 -3.12 -5.93
CA GLU A 120 -29.45 -2.75 -6.45
C GLU A 120 -29.89 -3.66 -7.61
N GLN A 121 -28.94 -4.03 -8.47
CA GLN A 121 -29.16 -4.96 -9.58
C GLN A 121 -29.11 -6.45 -9.15
N GLN A 122 -29.00 -6.72 -7.83
CA GLN A 122 -28.95 -8.07 -7.26
C GLN A 122 -27.83 -8.96 -7.83
N LEU A 123 -26.77 -8.34 -8.36
CA LEU A 123 -25.62 -9.05 -8.93
C LEU A 123 -24.67 -9.55 -7.83
N LEU A 124 -24.59 -8.82 -6.71
CA LEU A 124 -23.79 -9.19 -5.54
C LEU A 124 -24.48 -8.79 -4.24
N LEU A 125 -24.29 -9.60 -3.21
CA LEU A 125 -24.74 -9.32 -1.85
C LEU A 125 -23.80 -8.32 -1.14
N PRO A 126 -24.30 -7.58 -0.12
CA PRO A 126 -23.51 -6.59 0.61
C PRO A 126 -22.20 -7.13 1.22
N ASN A 127 -22.23 -8.35 1.75
CA ASN A 127 -21.06 -9.03 2.31
C ASN A 127 -20.02 -9.39 1.23
N GLN A 128 -20.47 -9.83 0.05
CA GLN A 128 -19.58 -10.13 -1.08
C GLN A 128 -18.87 -8.86 -1.56
N ILE A 129 -19.61 -7.75 -1.68
CA ILE A 129 -19.02 -6.45 -2.08
C ILE A 129 -18.01 -5.98 -1.05
N ARG A 130 -18.31 -6.09 0.25
CA ARG A 130 -17.35 -5.74 1.30
C ARG A 130 -16.04 -6.50 1.12
N THR A 131 -16.10 -7.82 0.97
CA THR A 131 -14.91 -8.67 0.78
C THR A 131 -14.15 -8.30 -0.49
N LEU A 132 -14.84 -8.07 -1.61
CA LEU A 132 -14.22 -7.74 -2.89
C LEU A 132 -13.58 -6.35 -2.88
N VAL A 133 -14.20 -5.37 -2.22
CA VAL A 133 -13.61 -4.04 -2.01
C VAL A 133 -12.38 -4.13 -1.11
N GLN A 134 -12.44 -4.89 -0.01
CA GLN A 134 -11.26 -5.11 0.85
C GLN A 134 -10.10 -5.73 0.08
N GLN A 135 -10.38 -6.73 -0.76
CA GLN A 135 -9.38 -7.35 -1.64
C GLN A 135 -8.83 -6.36 -2.68
N GLN A 136 -9.69 -5.56 -3.31
CA GLN A 136 -9.26 -4.52 -4.25
C GLN A 136 -8.33 -3.50 -3.56
N VAL A 137 -8.74 -2.99 -2.40
CA VAL A 137 -7.97 -2.02 -1.60
C VAL A 137 -6.62 -2.59 -1.21
N ALA A 138 -6.58 -3.83 -0.73
CA ALA A 138 -5.33 -4.50 -0.38
C ALA A 138 -4.42 -4.69 -1.62
N ASN A 139 -5.00 -5.05 -2.77
CA ASN A 139 -4.25 -5.18 -4.03
C ASN A 139 -3.66 -3.84 -4.49
N ILE A 140 -4.42 -2.74 -4.38
CA ILE A 140 -3.91 -1.39 -4.66
C ILE A 140 -2.71 -1.11 -3.77
N ALA A 141 -2.85 -1.36 -2.47
CA ALA A 141 -1.80 -1.13 -1.50
C ALA A 141 -0.51 -1.87 -1.91
N TRP A 142 -0.56 -3.19 -2.05
CA TRP A 142 0.62 -3.98 -2.44
C TRP A 142 1.15 -3.69 -3.85
N SER A 143 0.30 -3.26 -4.78
CA SER A 143 0.75 -2.91 -6.13
C SER A 143 1.67 -1.69 -6.16
N LEU A 144 1.71 -0.87 -5.10
CA LEU A 144 2.64 0.25 -5.03
C LEU A 144 4.10 -0.22 -4.90
N PHE A 145 4.34 -1.41 -4.35
CA PHE A 145 5.70 -1.97 -4.24
C PHE A 145 6.35 -2.29 -5.58
N SER A 146 5.57 -2.43 -6.66
CA SER A 146 6.14 -2.67 -7.99
C SER A 146 6.66 -1.39 -8.67
N TRP A 147 6.55 -0.23 -8.03
CA TRP A 147 7.07 1.03 -8.55
C TRP A 147 8.52 1.22 -8.11
N GLU A 148 9.43 1.41 -9.07
CA GLU A 148 10.87 1.63 -8.81
C GLU A 148 11.23 3.12 -8.65
N SER A 149 10.34 4.00 -9.10
CA SER A 149 10.47 5.46 -9.10
C SER A 149 9.10 6.11 -8.95
N GLY A 150 9.09 7.39 -8.56
CA GLY A 150 7.86 8.16 -8.45
C GLY A 150 7.89 9.08 -7.25
N ALA A 151 7.25 10.24 -7.40
CA ALA A 151 7.16 11.24 -6.36
C ALA A 151 6.25 10.74 -5.24
N VAL A 152 6.73 10.81 -4.01
CA VAL A 152 5.98 10.46 -2.80
C VAL A 152 5.85 11.69 -1.92
N SER A 153 4.65 11.91 -1.39
CA SER A 153 4.40 12.83 -0.29
C SER A 153 3.69 12.11 0.84
N PHE A 154 4.00 12.49 2.08
CA PHE A 154 3.28 12.03 3.26
C PHE A 154 2.77 13.23 4.04
N GLU A 155 1.45 13.39 4.09
CA GLU A 155 0.77 14.42 4.87
C GLU A 155 0.38 13.84 6.23
N LEU A 156 1.02 14.34 7.30
CA LEU A 156 0.64 14.01 8.66
C LEU A 156 -0.73 14.59 9.00
N GLY A 157 -1.57 13.79 9.65
CA GLY A 157 -2.84 14.29 10.16
C GLY A 157 -3.83 13.20 10.54
N GLU A 158 -4.91 13.63 11.16
CA GLU A 158 -6.02 12.74 11.47
C GLU A 158 -6.79 12.40 10.19
N LEU A 159 -6.91 11.11 9.95
CA LEU A 159 -7.75 10.60 8.87
C LEU A 159 -9.22 10.80 9.23
N ARG A 160 -10.03 11.24 8.27
CA ARG A 160 -11.48 11.25 8.44
C ARG A 160 -12.03 9.82 8.39
N ASP A 161 -13.04 9.57 9.20
CA ASP A 161 -13.67 8.26 9.34
C ASP A 161 -14.75 7.98 8.26
N ASP A 162 -14.67 8.66 7.11
CA ASP A 162 -15.72 8.72 6.09
C ASP A 162 -15.80 7.52 5.14
N GLN A 163 -14.84 6.58 5.21
CA GLN A 163 -14.85 5.38 4.37
C GLN A 163 -15.67 4.24 5.01
N PRO A 164 -16.72 3.72 4.34
CA PRO A 164 -17.62 2.70 4.88
C PRO A 164 -17.00 1.29 4.91
N ILE A 165 -15.92 1.07 4.14
CA ILE A 165 -15.19 -0.19 4.07
C ILE A 165 -13.72 0.13 4.32
N ARG A 166 -13.16 -0.49 5.35
CA ARG A 166 -11.75 -0.42 5.69
C ARG A 166 -11.12 -1.80 5.65
N ILE A 167 -9.83 -1.79 5.43
CA ILE A 167 -8.94 -2.92 5.71
C ILE A 167 -8.19 -2.61 7.01
N GLN A 168 -7.59 -3.63 7.60
CA GLN A 168 -6.65 -3.47 8.71
C GLN A 168 -5.45 -4.36 8.39
N ILE A 169 -4.51 -3.80 7.63
CA ILE A 169 -3.29 -4.51 7.27
C ILE A 169 -2.16 -3.89 8.10
N PRO A 170 -1.50 -4.65 9.01
CA PRO A 170 -0.31 -4.17 9.71
C PRO A 170 0.75 -3.69 8.71
N LEU A 171 1.40 -2.56 8.99
CA LEU A 171 2.44 -2.01 8.11
C LEU A 171 3.60 -3.00 7.96
N LYS A 172 3.93 -3.76 9.01
CA LYS A 172 4.96 -4.82 8.93
C LYS A 172 4.56 -5.92 7.94
N HIS A 173 3.32 -6.39 7.98
CA HIS A 173 2.78 -7.33 6.99
C HIS A 173 2.81 -6.75 5.56
N MET A 174 2.40 -5.49 5.43
CA MET A 174 2.37 -4.77 4.16
C MET A 174 3.76 -4.71 3.53
N VAL A 175 4.78 -4.34 4.32
CA VAL A 175 6.19 -4.31 3.89
C VAL A 175 6.67 -5.70 3.52
N LEU A 176 6.49 -6.70 4.39
CA LEU A 176 6.96 -8.06 4.16
C LEU A 176 6.42 -8.64 2.84
N LYS A 177 5.10 -8.67 2.68
CA LYS A 177 4.47 -9.28 1.49
C LYS A 177 4.63 -8.41 0.23
N GLY A 178 4.72 -7.08 0.40
CA GLY A 178 4.93 -6.15 -0.69
C GLY A 178 6.31 -6.27 -1.32
N ASN A 179 7.35 -6.43 -0.50
CA ASN A 179 8.74 -6.44 -0.98
C ASN A 179 9.06 -7.62 -1.90
N ARG A 180 8.28 -8.71 -1.81
CA ARG A 180 8.35 -9.86 -2.75
C ARG A 180 8.19 -9.45 -4.22
N ARG A 181 7.56 -8.30 -4.52
CA ARG A 181 7.27 -7.83 -5.88
C ARG A 181 8.13 -6.64 -6.33
N ALA A 182 8.97 -6.09 -5.46
CA ALA A 182 9.68 -4.83 -5.68
C ALA A 182 10.94 -4.98 -6.57
N PRO A 183 11.04 -4.44 -7.78
CA PRO A 183 11.99 -4.94 -8.78
C PRO A 183 13.47 -4.70 -8.47
N ALA A 184 13.79 -3.70 -7.64
CA ALA A 184 15.13 -3.18 -7.44
C ALA A 184 16.01 -4.02 -6.48
N VAL A 185 16.25 -5.30 -6.81
CA VAL A 185 17.02 -6.25 -5.97
C VAL A 185 18.44 -5.76 -5.68
N ASP A 186 19.17 -5.26 -6.68
CA ASP A 186 20.54 -4.76 -6.49
C ASP A 186 20.61 -3.58 -5.51
N ARG A 187 19.62 -2.69 -5.58
CA ARG A 187 19.50 -1.54 -4.65
C ARG A 187 19.21 -2.03 -3.24
N MET A 188 18.36 -3.05 -3.09
CA MET A 188 18.09 -3.67 -1.79
C MET A 188 19.35 -4.29 -1.20
N LEU A 189 20.11 -5.04 -1.99
CA LEU A 189 21.39 -5.62 -1.57
C LEU A 189 22.39 -4.55 -1.14
N ALA A 190 22.50 -3.45 -1.90
CA ALA A 190 23.34 -2.31 -1.52
C ALA A 190 22.89 -1.70 -0.19
N SER A 191 21.59 -1.52 0.01
CA SER A 191 21.04 -0.96 1.25
C SER A 191 21.20 -1.86 2.48
N LEU A 192 21.36 -3.17 2.26
CA LEU A 192 21.74 -4.15 3.29
C LEU A 192 23.22 -4.05 3.68
N GLY A 193 24.04 -3.24 3.02
CA GLY A 193 25.50 -3.17 3.25
C GLY A 193 26.31 -4.11 2.35
N GLY A 194 25.70 -4.70 1.32
CA GLY A 194 26.34 -5.66 0.43
C GLY A 194 26.41 -7.07 1.01
N LYS A 195 27.14 -7.95 0.31
CA LYS A 195 27.20 -9.39 0.64
C LYS A 195 27.92 -9.68 1.96
N GLU A 196 28.90 -8.87 2.34
CA GLU A 196 29.71 -9.09 3.56
C GLU A 196 29.02 -8.65 4.85
N ALA A 197 27.86 -7.98 4.74
CA ALA A 197 27.12 -7.51 5.91
C ALA A 197 26.57 -8.69 6.72
N ARG A 198 26.58 -8.56 8.05
CA ARG A 198 26.03 -9.57 8.98
C ARG A 198 24.89 -8.96 9.77
N TYR A 199 23.86 -9.77 10.01
CA TYR A 199 22.66 -9.37 10.72
C TYR A 199 22.32 -10.39 11.81
N ALA A 200 21.75 -9.92 12.92
CA ALA A 200 21.22 -10.76 13.98
C ALA A 200 19.71 -10.54 14.11
N GLN A 201 18.99 -11.59 14.53
CA GLN A 201 17.56 -11.52 14.80
C GLN A 201 17.23 -10.61 15.98
N VAL A 202 16.08 -9.96 15.89
CA VAL A 202 15.39 -9.32 16.99
C VAL A 202 14.18 -10.18 17.34
N HIS A 203 14.17 -10.72 18.56
CA HIS A 203 13.05 -11.51 19.07
C HIS A 203 11.97 -10.61 19.65
N ASP A 204 11.21 -9.96 18.77
CA ASP A 204 10.00 -9.21 19.10
C ASP A 204 8.78 -10.02 18.64
N SER A 205 8.10 -10.66 19.59
CA SER A 205 6.95 -11.53 19.29
C SER A 205 5.80 -10.77 18.63
N GLU A 206 5.54 -9.52 19.03
CA GLU A 206 4.47 -8.71 18.43
C GLU A 206 4.82 -8.37 16.98
N ALA A 207 6.07 -7.95 16.73
CA ALA A 207 6.54 -7.68 15.37
C ALA A 207 6.48 -8.91 14.46
N ILE A 208 6.81 -10.09 14.97
CA ILE A 208 6.76 -11.36 14.22
C ILE A 208 5.31 -11.71 13.88
N ILE A 209 4.39 -11.57 14.84
CA ILE A 209 2.95 -11.79 14.63
C ILE A 209 2.42 -10.81 13.58
N ASP A 210 2.73 -9.53 13.71
CA ASP A 210 2.30 -8.49 12.76
C ASP A 210 2.88 -8.69 11.36
N ALA A 211 4.10 -9.22 11.23
CA ALA A 211 4.68 -9.53 9.94
C ALA A 211 3.98 -10.71 9.25
N ALA A 212 3.51 -11.69 10.03
CA ALA A 212 2.87 -12.91 9.54
C ALA A 212 3.72 -13.62 8.46
N LEU A 213 4.96 -13.94 8.85
CA LEU A 213 5.90 -14.76 8.07
C LEU A 213 5.24 -16.11 7.73
N ASP A 214 5.34 -16.55 6.49
CA ASP A 214 5.00 -17.93 6.14
C ASP A 214 6.13 -18.90 6.55
N GLU A 215 5.92 -20.20 6.36
CA GLU A 215 6.87 -21.25 6.75
C GLU A 215 8.26 -21.03 6.13
N THR A 216 8.30 -20.68 4.84
CA THR A 216 9.53 -20.46 4.08
C THR A 216 10.24 -19.19 4.55
N GLU A 217 9.50 -18.10 4.76
CA GLU A 217 10.08 -16.85 5.27
C GLU A 217 10.59 -17.00 6.70
N TYR A 218 9.87 -17.75 7.53
CA TYR A 218 10.27 -18.02 8.91
C TYR A 218 11.53 -18.89 8.96
N ALA A 219 11.67 -19.85 8.04
CA ALA A 219 12.88 -20.66 7.92
C ALA A 219 14.13 -19.82 7.58
N LEU A 220 14.03 -18.87 6.63
CA LEU A 220 15.14 -17.93 6.39
C LEU A 220 15.37 -17.05 7.61
N PHE A 221 14.30 -16.53 8.24
CA PHE A 221 14.45 -15.70 9.44
C PHE A 221 15.25 -16.44 10.52
N LEU A 222 14.96 -17.71 10.79
CA LEU A 222 15.67 -18.56 11.76
C LEU A 222 17.13 -18.86 11.41
N SER A 223 17.54 -18.74 10.15
CA SER A 223 18.93 -18.93 9.76
C SER A 223 19.81 -17.69 10.02
N ILE A 224 19.23 -16.56 10.42
CA ILE A 224 19.99 -15.33 10.68
C ILE A 224 20.59 -15.39 12.08
N ASP A 225 21.85 -15.78 12.19
CA ASP A 225 22.53 -16.09 13.46
C ASP A 225 23.58 -15.03 13.89
N GLY A 226 23.76 -13.97 13.09
CA GLY A 226 24.81 -12.98 13.30
C GLY A 226 26.22 -13.44 12.96
N GLN A 227 26.39 -14.71 12.55
CA GLN A 227 27.67 -15.27 12.13
C GLN A 227 27.76 -15.39 10.63
N ARG A 228 26.69 -15.73 9.91
CA ARG A 228 26.65 -15.74 8.44
C ARG A 228 26.45 -14.35 7.86
N ASP A 229 27.03 -14.11 6.69
CA ASP A 229 26.83 -12.88 5.95
C ASP A 229 25.68 -12.98 4.97
N VAL A 230 25.26 -11.82 4.46
CA VAL A 230 24.18 -11.70 3.49
C VAL A 230 24.48 -12.52 2.23
N GLY A 231 25.75 -12.61 1.81
CA GLY A 231 26.19 -13.41 0.67
C GLY A 231 25.88 -14.90 0.85
N GLU A 232 26.21 -15.45 2.02
CA GLU A 232 25.90 -16.82 2.41
C GLU A 232 24.38 -17.05 2.47
N LEU A 233 23.64 -16.18 3.18
CA LEU A 233 22.19 -16.29 3.36
C LEU A 233 21.38 -16.19 2.06
N ILE A 234 21.91 -15.50 1.03
CA ILE A 234 21.27 -15.37 -0.27
C ILE A 234 21.42 -16.64 -1.11
N GLN A 235 22.55 -17.36 -0.98
CA GLN A 235 22.82 -18.55 -1.79
C GLN A 235 22.20 -19.83 -1.21
N GLU A 236 21.82 -19.81 0.06
CA GLU A 236 21.22 -20.97 0.73
C GLU A 236 19.67 -20.98 0.60
N PRO A 237 19.05 -22.18 0.60
CA PRO A 237 17.61 -22.31 0.78
C PRO A 237 17.11 -21.50 1.99
N PRO A 238 15.86 -21.02 1.99
CA PRO A 238 14.71 -21.72 1.39
C PRO A 238 14.08 -21.05 0.16
N LEU A 239 14.53 -19.85 -0.22
CA LEU A 239 14.05 -19.14 -1.42
C LEU A 239 15.16 -19.03 -2.48
N GLU A 240 14.78 -18.56 -3.67
CA GLU A 240 15.75 -18.17 -4.70
C GLU A 240 16.54 -16.93 -4.26
N PRO A 241 17.76 -16.71 -4.78
CA PRO A 241 18.65 -15.64 -4.35
C PRO A 241 18.02 -14.24 -4.26
N ASP A 242 17.31 -13.82 -5.31
CA ASP A 242 16.64 -12.51 -5.34
C ASP A 242 15.51 -12.41 -4.30
N ASP A 243 14.83 -13.53 -4.03
CA ASP A 243 13.78 -13.61 -3.02
C ASP A 243 14.35 -13.57 -1.60
N ASN A 244 15.50 -14.20 -1.37
CA ASN A 244 16.26 -14.05 -0.12
C ASN A 244 16.67 -12.58 0.10
N VAL A 245 17.17 -11.87 -0.92
CA VAL A 245 17.48 -10.43 -0.83
C VAL A 245 16.24 -9.63 -0.42
N ARG A 246 15.10 -9.86 -1.09
CA ARG A 246 13.84 -9.16 -0.82
C ARG A 246 13.37 -9.39 0.61
N LEU A 247 13.48 -10.62 1.10
CA LEU A 247 13.09 -10.98 2.45
C LEU A 247 14.02 -10.36 3.49
N LEU A 248 15.34 -10.48 3.33
CA LEU A 248 16.33 -9.85 4.22
C LEU A 248 16.13 -8.33 4.30
N HIS A 249 15.91 -7.69 3.15
CA HIS A 249 15.60 -6.26 3.09
C HIS A 249 14.32 -5.90 3.86
N ALA A 250 13.24 -6.68 3.68
CA ALA A 250 11.99 -6.44 4.37
C ALA A 250 12.14 -6.64 5.89
N LEU A 251 12.80 -7.72 6.34
CA LEU A 251 13.08 -8.01 7.74
C LEU A 251 13.88 -6.88 8.40
N ARG A 252 14.89 -6.36 7.70
CA ARG A 252 15.69 -5.21 8.16
C ARG A 252 14.82 -3.96 8.26
N ALA A 253 14.03 -3.64 7.24
CA ALA A 253 13.19 -2.46 7.22
C ALA A 253 12.22 -2.46 8.42
N ILE A 254 11.54 -3.58 8.68
CA ILE A 254 10.56 -3.71 9.78
C ILE A 254 11.21 -3.95 11.15
N GLY A 255 12.55 -4.01 11.22
CA GLY A 255 13.31 -4.12 12.47
C GLY A 255 13.33 -5.51 13.09
N LEU A 256 13.02 -6.58 12.33
CA LEU A 256 13.17 -7.96 12.79
C LEU A 256 14.62 -8.45 12.73
N ILE A 257 15.49 -7.76 12.00
CA ILE A 257 16.93 -8.00 12.03
C ILE A 257 17.68 -6.68 12.15
N LEU A 258 18.84 -6.72 12.82
CA LEU A 258 19.73 -5.57 13.02
C LEU A 258 21.16 -5.92 12.60
N PRO A 259 21.93 -4.95 12.08
CA PRO A 259 23.31 -5.21 11.69
C PRO A 259 24.16 -5.59 12.91
N VAL A 260 25.07 -6.54 12.73
CA VAL A 260 26.06 -6.92 13.74
C VAL A 260 27.29 -6.03 13.58
N GLY A 261 27.61 -5.25 14.61
CA GLY A 261 28.82 -4.41 14.64
C GLY A 261 28.67 -3.03 13.99
N GLY A 262 27.69 -2.24 14.45
CA GLY A 262 27.64 -0.78 14.28
C GLY A 262 28.06 -0.05 15.56
#